data_AF-A0A961TXI2-F1
#
_entry.id   AF-A0A961TXI2-F1
#
_cell.length_a   1.000
_cell.length_b   1.000
_cell.length_c   1.000
_cell.angle_alpha   90.00
_cell.angle_beta   90.00
_cell.angle_gamma   90.00
#
_symmetry.space_group_name_H-M   'P 1'
#
loop_
_entity.id
_entity.type
_entity.pdbx_description
1 polymer ?
#
loop_
_entity_poly.entity_id
_entity_poly.type
_entity_poly.pdbx_seq_one_letter_code
_entity_poly.pdbx_strand_id
1 'polypeptide(L)'
;MRYPLDRARGISTAQGADPTAGKLPEWNLADLYPSMDAPELARDLGRSMADAVAFEKKWRGKLSEEARSGANGHLGKAVQEYEALEELMGRIASYAGLLYAGDTSDPKRSKLYGDINQNITDASAHLLFFTLELNMIDDNLVLAALDADPAFGHYRPWVLDLRMDKPYQLEDRVEQLFHEKSVTGRAAWNRLFDETISDLRFDLDKERLTLEQTLHRMQDADGDVRRKAAEALAATFNDNLRTFTLVTNTLAKDKEISDRWRGFADIADSRHLANRVERGVVDALASAVRNAYPRLSH
;
A
#
# COMPACT_ATOMS: atom_id res chain seq x y z
N MET A 1 -52.94 15.05 -24.18
CA MET A 1 -52.63 15.44 -22.78
C MET A 1 -51.12 15.56 -22.67
N ARG A 2 -50.60 16.78 -22.80
CA ARG A 2 -49.15 17.08 -22.82
C ARG A 2 -48.72 17.43 -21.40
N TYR A 3 -47.78 16.68 -20.83
CA TYR A 3 -47.09 17.08 -19.61
C TYR A 3 -45.98 18.07 -19.96
N PRO A 4 -45.88 19.23 -19.28
CA PRO A 4 -44.74 20.12 -19.47
C PRO A 4 -43.52 19.55 -18.74
N LEU A 5 -42.40 19.44 -19.46
CA LEU A 5 -41.08 19.22 -18.88
C LEU A 5 -40.54 20.57 -18.42
N ASP A 6 -40.56 20.81 -17.11
CA ASP A 6 -39.91 21.97 -16.51
C ASP A 6 -38.39 21.83 -16.64
N ARG A 7 -37.79 22.79 -17.36
CA ARG A 7 -36.35 23.01 -17.40
C ARG A 7 -35.90 23.71 -16.11
N ALA A 8 -34.67 23.39 -15.71
CA ALA A 8 -33.83 24.06 -14.71
C ALA A 8 -33.77 23.41 -13.32
N ARG A 9 -32.88 22.43 -13.18
CA ARG A 9 -32.01 22.36 -12.00
C ARG A 9 -30.61 22.72 -12.46
N GLY A 10 -30.22 23.99 -12.22
CA GLY A 10 -28.83 24.39 -12.29
C GLY A 10 -28.02 23.51 -11.34
N ILE A 11 -26.91 23.00 -11.85
CA ILE A 11 -25.91 22.33 -11.01
C ILE A 11 -25.37 23.40 -10.10
N SER A 12 -25.62 23.23 -8.81
CA SER A 12 -25.16 24.11 -7.75
C SER A 12 -23.65 24.16 -7.79
N THR A 13 -23.10 25.31 -8.19
CA THR A 13 -21.74 25.73 -7.87
C THR A 13 -21.53 25.51 -6.38
N ALA A 14 -20.37 24.97 -5.96
CA ALA A 14 -19.99 24.87 -4.56
C ALA A 14 -19.92 26.27 -3.94
N GLN A 15 -21.07 26.75 -3.48
CA GLN A 15 -21.17 27.85 -2.54
C GLN A 15 -20.50 27.38 -1.25
N GLY A 16 -19.68 28.27 -0.67
CA GLY A 16 -18.96 28.02 0.56
C GLY A 16 -19.84 27.37 1.62
N ALA A 17 -19.23 26.44 2.37
CA ALA A 17 -19.86 25.62 3.39
C ALA A 17 -21.01 26.36 4.09
N ASP A 18 -22.21 25.82 3.96
CA ASP A 18 -23.40 26.34 4.62
C ASP A 18 -23.14 26.40 6.14
N PRO A 19 -23.09 27.60 6.76
CA PRO A 19 -22.82 27.74 8.19
C PRO A 19 -23.94 27.17 9.06
N THR A 20 -25.04 26.69 8.47
CA THR A 20 -26.12 25.96 9.15
C THR A 20 -25.96 24.44 9.13
N ALA A 21 -24.98 23.91 8.36
CA ALA A 21 -24.57 22.52 8.53
C ALA A 21 -24.00 22.38 9.95
N GLY A 22 -24.75 21.72 10.84
CA GLY A 22 -24.26 21.37 12.17
C GLY A 22 -22.99 20.51 12.09
N LYS A 23 -22.50 20.02 13.23
CA LYS A 23 -21.36 19.08 13.21
C LYS A 23 -21.64 17.95 12.22
N LEU A 24 -20.80 17.86 11.19
CA LEU A 24 -20.86 16.77 10.23
C LEU A 24 -20.67 15.45 10.98
N PRO A 25 -21.32 14.36 10.55
CA PRO A 25 -21.12 13.06 11.16
C PRO A 25 -19.65 12.65 11.01
N GLU A 26 -19.03 12.29 12.12
CA GLU A 26 -17.67 11.73 12.16
C GLU A 26 -17.74 10.21 12.39
N TRP A 27 -16.71 9.50 11.95
CA TRP A 27 -16.58 8.08 12.27
C TRP A 27 -16.44 7.87 13.77
N ASN A 28 -17.17 6.91 14.32
CA ASN A 28 -16.94 6.44 15.67
C ASN A 28 -15.78 5.43 15.66
N LEU A 29 -14.63 5.82 16.22
CA LEU A 29 -13.44 4.97 16.31
C LEU A 29 -13.28 4.30 17.69
N ALA A 30 -14.27 4.41 18.57
CA ALA A 30 -14.20 3.89 19.94
C ALA A 30 -14.06 2.36 20.01
N ASP A 31 -14.46 1.64 18.96
CA ASP A 31 -14.24 0.19 18.84
C ASP A 31 -12.74 -0.17 18.74
N LEU A 32 -11.90 0.77 18.29
CA LEU A 32 -10.44 0.62 18.28
C LEU A 32 -9.82 1.24 19.54
N TYR A 33 -10.02 2.55 19.72
CA TYR A 33 -9.60 3.31 20.90
C TYR A 33 -10.55 4.49 21.14
N PRO A 34 -10.93 4.78 22.41
CA PRO A 34 -11.91 5.81 22.72
C PRO A 34 -11.43 7.24 22.43
N SER A 35 -10.11 7.49 22.46
CA SER A 35 -9.51 8.80 22.15
C SER A 35 -8.00 8.69 21.90
N MET A 36 -7.40 9.78 21.43
CA MET A 36 -5.94 9.89 21.22
C MET A 36 -5.13 9.75 22.53
N ASP A 37 -5.76 10.10 23.66
CA ASP A 37 -5.16 10.04 24.99
C ASP A 37 -5.62 8.79 25.77
N ALA A 38 -6.22 7.82 25.08
CA ALA A 38 -6.72 6.61 25.69
C ALA A 38 -5.56 5.83 26.36
N PRO A 39 -5.68 5.46 27.65
CA PRO A 39 -4.63 4.70 28.33
C PRO A 39 -4.39 3.34 27.66
N GLU A 40 -5.41 2.77 27.01
CA GLU A 40 -5.30 1.55 26.22
C GLU A 40 -4.39 1.72 25.01
N LEU A 41 -4.43 2.88 24.33
CA LEU A 41 -3.57 3.15 23.17
C LEU A 41 -2.11 3.25 23.60
N ALA A 42 -1.84 4.02 24.66
CA ALA A 42 -0.49 4.15 25.21
C ALA A 42 0.07 2.79 25.69
N ARG A 43 -0.76 1.99 26.36
CA ARG A 43 -0.40 0.63 26.78
C ARG A 43 -0.10 -0.25 25.57
N ASP A 44 -0.96 -0.26 24.57
CA ASP A 44 -0.83 -1.14 23.41
C ASP A 44 0.37 -0.76 22.53
N LEU A 45 0.71 0.54 22.43
CA LEU A 45 1.97 1.00 21.84
C LEU A 45 3.18 0.42 22.58
N GLY A 46 3.23 0.56 23.91
CA GLY A 46 4.30 -0.02 24.72
C GLY A 46 4.39 -1.54 24.60
N ARG A 47 3.23 -2.22 24.57
CA ARG A 47 3.14 -3.68 24.38
C ARG A 47 3.65 -4.11 23.02
N SER A 48 3.27 -3.44 21.94
CA SER A 48 3.68 -3.81 20.58
C SER A 48 5.20 -3.91 20.44
N MET A 49 5.93 -2.93 20.99
CA MET A 49 7.39 -2.93 21.01
C MET A 49 7.97 -4.02 21.93
N ALA A 50 7.49 -4.09 23.18
CA ALA A 50 8.02 -5.04 24.16
C ALA A 50 7.79 -6.50 23.73
N ASP A 51 6.59 -6.80 23.23
CA ASP A 51 6.19 -8.13 22.77
C ASP A 51 6.97 -8.49 21.48
N ALA A 52 7.23 -7.53 20.57
CA ALA A 52 8.04 -7.78 19.37
C ALA A 52 9.51 -8.11 19.70
N VAL A 53 10.15 -7.37 20.61
CA VAL A 53 11.51 -7.68 21.10
C VAL A 53 11.55 -9.03 21.82
N ALA A 54 10.53 -9.35 22.62
CA ALA A 54 10.44 -10.63 23.29
C ALA A 54 10.27 -11.79 22.29
N PHE A 55 9.45 -11.59 21.27
CA PHE A 55 9.22 -12.54 20.18
C PHE A 55 10.51 -12.83 19.43
N GLU A 56 11.24 -11.78 19.04
CA GLU A 56 12.55 -11.90 18.39
C GLU A 56 13.53 -12.73 19.23
N LYS A 57 13.72 -12.36 20.50
CA LYS A 57 14.61 -13.09 21.42
C LYS A 57 14.21 -14.55 21.58
N LYS A 58 12.91 -14.83 21.51
CA LYS A 58 12.38 -16.17 21.69
C LYS A 58 12.59 -17.05 20.47
N TRP A 59 12.35 -16.55 19.26
CA TRP A 59 12.24 -17.38 18.05
C TRP A 59 13.38 -17.25 17.05
N ARG A 60 14.11 -16.13 17.04
CA ARG A 60 15.19 -15.88 16.07
C ARG A 60 16.26 -16.97 16.12
N GLY A 61 16.58 -17.52 14.96
CA GLY A 61 17.55 -18.58 14.74
C GLY A 61 17.08 -19.98 15.13
N LYS A 62 15.81 -20.17 15.54
CA LYS A 62 15.32 -21.45 16.10
C LYS A 62 14.29 -22.14 15.22
N LEU A 63 13.70 -21.47 14.23
CA LEU A 63 12.56 -22.02 13.48
C LEU A 63 12.89 -23.33 12.73
N SER A 64 14.11 -23.47 12.23
CA SER A 64 14.56 -24.72 11.58
C SER A 64 14.65 -25.90 12.56
N GLU A 65 15.04 -25.65 13.82
CA GLU A 65 15.09 -26.69 14.86
C GLU A 65 13.69 -27.07 15.33
N GLU A 66 12.81 -26.08 15.49
CA GLU A 66 11.40 -26.28 15.79
C GLU A 66 10.70 -27.11 14.70
N ALA A 67 11.00 -26.85 13.42
CA ALA A 67 10.49 -27.66 12.31
C ALA A 67 10.96 -29.12 12.38
N ARG A 68 12.24 -29.36 12.70
CA ARG A 68 12.79 -30.73 12.88
C ARG A 68 12.15 -31.49 14.03
N SER A 69 11.64 -30.77 15.02
CA SER A 69 10.97 -31.37 16.17
C SER A 69 9.55 -31.87 15.85
N GLY A 70 9.02 -31.57 14.65
CA GLY A 70 7.74 -32.07 14.15
C GLY A 70 6.60 -31.79 15.14
N ALA A 71 5.90 -32.83 15.59
CA ALA A 71 4.79 -32.72 16.54
C ALA A 71 5.19 -32.19 17.93
N ASN A 72 6.48 -32.25 18.29
CA ASN A 72 7.00 -31.68 19.54
C ASN A 72 7.54 -30.25 19.34
N GLY A 73 7.58 -29.77 18.09
CA GLY A 73 7.95 -28.40 17.78
C GLY A 73 6.88 -27.41 18.20
N HIS A 74 7.25 -26.14 18.19
CA HIS A 74 6.37 -25.05 18.62
C HIS A 74 6.11 -24.02 17.53
N LEU A 75 6.20 -24.41 16.25
CA LEU A 75 5.94 -23.51 15.12
C LEU A 75 4.50 -22.99 15.12
N GLY A 76 3.49 -23.81 15.43
CA GLY A 76 2.11 -23.32 15.52
C GLY A 76 1.95 -22.21 16.57
N LYS A 77 2.62 -22.37 17.71
CA LYS A 77 2.65 -21.34 18.76
C LYS A 77 3.40 -20.09 18.32
N ALA A 78 4.50 -20.23 17.60
CA ALA A 78 5.24 -19.09 17.05
C ALA A 78 4.35 -18.28 16.08
N VAL A 79 3.59 -18.95 15.21
CA VAL A 79 2.66 -18.27 14.28
C VAL A 79 1.51 -17.59 15.03
N GLN A 80 0.93 -18.21 16.07
CA GLN A 80 -0.10 -17.59 16.90
C GLN A 80 0.39 -16.32 17.62
N GLU A 81 1.60 -16.36 18.17
CA GLU A 81 2.22 -15.19 18.82
C GLU A 81 2.52 -14.08 17.81
N TYR A 82 2.96 -14.44 16.60
CA TYR A 82 3.17 -13.50 15.51
C TYR A 82 1.85 -12.87 15.03
N GLU A 83 0.80 -13.67 14.84
CA GLU A 83 -0.54 -13.21 14.46
C GLU A 83 -1.10 -12.21 15.50
N ALA A 84 -1.03 -12.54 16.79
CA ALA A 84 -1.51 -11.64 17.85
C ALA A 84 -0.76 -10.30 17.89
N LEU A 85 0.53 -10.30 17.55
CA LEU A 85 1.34 -9.09 17.40
C LEU A 85 0.92 -8.25 16.19
N GLU A 86 0.76 -8.88 15.02
CA GLU A 86 0.28 -8.23 13.79
C GLU A 86 -1.13 -7.65 13.98
N GLU A 87 -2.04 -8.35 14.65
CA GLU A 87 -3.39 -7.84 14.96
C GLU A 87 -3.34 -6.61 15.87
N LEU A 88 -2.49 -6.63 16.91
CA LEU A 88 -2.31 -5.49 17.82
C LEU A 88 -1.77 -4.27 17.06
N MET A 89 -0.70 -4.46 16.29
CA MET A 89 -0.10 -3.41 15.48
C MET A 89 -1.07 -2.87 14.43
N GLY A 90 -1.79 -3.76 13.76
CA GLY A 90 -2.81 -3.43 12.76
C GLY A 90 -3.95 -2.60 13.35
N ARG A 91 -4.43 -2.93 14.55
CA ARG A 91 -5.44 -2.14 15.28
C ARG A 91 -4.93 -0.72 15.61
N ILE A 92 -3.71 -0.60 16.11
CA ILE A 92 -3.07 0.70 16.42
C ILE A 92 -2.93 1.54 15.15
N ALA A 93 -2.36 0.96 14.09
CA ALA A 93 -2.14 1.64 12.81
C ALA A 93 -3.45 2.07 12.15
N SER A 94 -4.48 1.20 12.19
CA SER A 94 -5.81 1.50 11.65
C SER A 94 -6.45 2.69 12.37
N TYR A 95 -6.37 2.73 13.71
CA TYR A 95 -6.88 3.87 14.47
C TYR A 95 -6.21 5.18 14.07
N ALA A 96 -4.87 5.19 14.00
CA ALA A 96 -4.09 6.35 13.63
C ALA A 96 -4.40 6.84 12.21
N GLY A 97 -4.46 5.91 11.25
CA GLY A 97 -4.73 6.19 9.84
C GLY A 97 -6.15 6.73 9.62
N LEU A 98 -7.16 6.12 10.26
CA LEU A 98 -8.55 6.58 10.17
C LEU A 98 -8.73 7.97 10.80
N LEU A 99 -8.08 8.21 11.94
CA LEU A 99 -8.14 9.52 12.60
C LEU A 99 -7.49 10.61 11.74
N TYR A 100 -6.30 10.34 11.20
CA TYR A 100 -5.59 11.24 10.29
C TYR A 100 -6.41 11.53 9.02
N ALA A 101 -7.00 10.51 8.40
CA ALA A 101 -7.84 10.66 7.22
C ALA A 101 -9.09 11.51 7.47
N GLY A 102 -9.59 11.56 8.72
CA GLY A 102 -10.74 12.40 9.08
C GLY A 102 -10.46 13.90 9.03
N ASP A 103 -9.22 14.33 9.27
CA ASP A 103 -8.76 15.72 9.07
C ASP A 103 -7.24 15.75 8.95
N THR A 104 -6.74 15.75 7.71
CA THR A 104 -5.31 15.75 7.41
C THR A 104 -4.62 17.10 7.67
N SER A 105 -5.39 18.15 7.98
CA SER A 105 -4.87 19.48 8.32
C SER A 105 -4.68 19.69 9.83
N ASP A 106 -5.24 18.80 10.66
CA ASP A 106 -5.08 18.85 12.12
C ASP A 106 -3.64 18.46 12.52
N PRO A 107 -2.87 19.37 13.15
CA PRO A 107 -1.48 19.09 13.52
C PRO A 107 -1.36 18.03 14.62
N LYS A 108 -2.36 17.87 15.51
CA LYS A 108 -2.35 16.85 16.56
C LYS A 108 -2.54 15.46 15.97
N ARG A 109 -3.46 15.31 15.02
CA ARG A 109 -3.71 14.04 14.31
C ARG A 109 -2.49 13.65 13.46
N SER A 110 -1.93 14.63 12.75
CA SER A 110 -0.69 14.45 11.97
C SER A 110 0.49 14.00 12.83
N LYS A 111 0.68 14.62 14.01
CA LYS A 111 1.71 14.20 14.96
C LYS A 111 1.49 12.78 15.47
N LEU A 112 0.28 12.45 15.94
CA LEU A 112 -0.03 11.11 16.44
C LEU A 112 0.20 10.04 15.36
N TYR A 113 -0.24 10.30 14.13
CA TYR A 113 -0.02 9.39 13.00
C TYR A 113 1.48 9.15 12.73
N GLY A 114 2.30 10.22 12.74
CA GLY A 114 3.74 10.11 12.63
C GLY A 114 4.37 9.28 13.77
N ASP A 115 4.02 9.59 15.01
CA ASP A 115 4.54 8.89 16.21
C ASP A 115 4.18 7.40 16.19
N ILE A 116 2.94 7.06 15.82
CA ILE A 116 2.48 5.68 15.70
C ILE A 116 3.20 4.96 14.56
N ASN A 117 3.33 5.57 13.37
CA ASN A 117 4.04 4.96 12.26
C ASN A 117 5.50 4.65 12.60
N GLN A 118 6.17 5.54 13.34
CA GLN A 118 7.52 5.31 13.82
C GLN A 118 7.56 4.09 14.76
N ASN A 119 6.69 4.06 15.78
CA ASN A 119 6.63 2.93 16.71
C ASN A 119 6.34 1.59 16.02
N ILE A 120 5.38 1.56 15.09
CA ILE A 120 5.06 0.35 14.32
C ILE A 120 6.22 -0.08 13.42
N THR A 121 6.91 0.87 12.79
CA THR A 121 8.10 0.58 11.97
C THR A 121 9.20 -0.04 12.81
N ASP A 122 9.49 0.54 13.98
CA ASP A 122 10.52 0.03 14.88
C ASP A 122 10.16 -1.36 15.43
N ALA A 123 8.89 -1.59 15.81
CA ALA A 123 8.43 -2.91 16.27
C ALA A 123 8.48 -3.96 15.15
N SER A 124 8.06 -3.60 13.92
CA SER A 124 8.06 -4.50 12.77
C SER A 124 9.47 -4.95 12.36
N ALA A 125 10.47 -4.11 12.57
CA ALA A 125 11.87 -4.46 12.32
C ALA A 125 12.32 -5.67 13.17
N HIS A 126 11.83 -5.80 14.40
CA HIS A 126 12.09 -6.94 15.27
C HIS A 126 11.38 -8.22 14.81
N LEU A 127 10.34 -8.13 13.97
CA LEU A 127 9.57 -9.28 13.49
C LEU A 127 9.99 -9.77 12.10
N LEU A 128 10.70 -8.94 11.32
CA LEU A 128 11.07 -9.22 9.94
C LEU A 128 11.78 -10.57 9.75
N PHE A 129 12.57 -11.00 10.74
CA PHE A 129 13.28 -12.28 10.65
C PHE A 129 12.34 -13.47 10.56
N PHE A 130 11.14 -13.39 11.11
CA PHE A 130 10.28 -14.54 11.32
C PHE A 130 9.85 -15.14 9.98
N THR A 131 9.33 -14.31 9.09
CA THR A 131 8.91 -14.73 7.75
C THR A 131 10.10 -15.13 6.88
N LEU A 132 11.23 -14.43 7.02
CA LEU A 132 12.48 -14.77 6.32
C LEU A 132 13.01 -16.15 6.74
N GLU A 133 13.16 -16.39 8.04
CA GLU A 133 13.63 -17.67 8.57
C GLU A 133 12.66 -18.81 8.24
N LEU A 134 11.34 -18.57 8.28
CA LEU A 134 10.34 -19.56 7.92
C LEU A 134 10.46 -19.97 6.44
N ASN A 135 10.75 -19.02 5.55
CA ASN A 135 11.01 -19.29 4.14
C ASN A 135 12.31 -20.06 3.90
N MET A 136 13.31 -19.87 4.76
CA MET A 136 14.59 -20.59 4.65
C MET A 136 14.52 -22.06 5.08
N ILE A 137 13.46 -22.49 5.78
CA ILE A 137 13.27 -23.90 6.13
C ILE A 137 13.15 -24.75 4.86
N ASP A 138 13.75 -25.94 4.85
CA ASP A 138 13.62 -26.92 3.76
C ASP A 138 12.15 -27.25 3.44
N ASP A 139 11.84 -27.45 2.16
CA ASP A 139 10.47 -27.67 1.67
C ASP A 139 9.87 -28.95 2.26
N ASN A 140 10.62 -30.05 2.29
CA ASN A 140 10.11 -31.30 2.84
C ASN A 140 9.94 -31.19 4.35
N LEU A 141 10.86 -30.48 5.01
CA LEU A 141 10.81 -30.29 6.46
C LEU A 141 9.62 -29.43 6.90
N VAL A 142 9.31 -28.33 6.20
CA VAL A 142 8.15 -27.51 6.57
C VAL A 142 6.84 -28.25 6.34
N LEU A 143 6.74 -29.04 5.26
CA LEU A 143 5.54 -29.81 4.96
C LEU A 143 5.33 -30.90 6.02
N ALA A 144 6.39 -31.59 6.41
CA ALA A 144 6.34 -32.55 7.51
C ALA A 144 5.93 -31.90 8.84
N ALA A 145 6.44 -30.70 9.15
CA ALA A 145 6.04 -29.96 10.34
C ALA A 145 4.55 -29.54 10.30
N LEU A 146 4.07 -29.07 9.14
CA LEU A 146 2.65 -28.73 8.91
C LEU A 146 1.72 -29.94 9.04
N ASP A 147 2.20 -31.14 8.70
CA ASP A 147 1.45 -32.39 8.86
C ASP A 147 1.47 -32.90 10.30
N ALA A 148 2.57 -32.65 11.04
CA ALA A 148 2.80 -33.20 12.37
C ALA A 148 2.24 -32.35 13.52
N ASP A 149 2.18 -31.02 13.38
CA ASP A 149 1.62 -30.09 14.38
C ASP A 149 0.28 -29.53 13.88
N PRO A 150 -0.88 -29.93 14.46
CA PRO A 150 -2.18 -29.40 14.06
C PRO A 150 -2.32 -27.88 14.22
N ALA A 151 -1.64 -27.28 15.20
CA ALA A 151 -1.68 -25.84 15.40
C ALA A 151 -0.94 -25.12 14.27
N PHE A 152 0.22 -25.65 13.83
CA PHE A 152 0.91 -25.12 12.65
C PHE A 152 0.14 -25.42 11.36
N GLY A 153 -0.44 -26.62 11.25
CA GLY A 153 -1.26 -27.05 10.13
C GLY A 153 -2.48 -26.17 9.88
N HIS A 154 -3.05 -25.55 10.91
CA HIS A 154 -4.11 -24.54 10.78
C HIS A 154 -3.71 -23.38 9.87
N TYR A 155 -2.46 -22.94 9.95
CA TYR A 155 -1.90 -21.82 9.17
C TYR A 155 -1.30 -22.26 7.84
N ARG A 156 -1.52 -23.51 7.40
CA ARG A 156 -0.95 -24.04 6.15
C ARG A 156 -1.13 -23.09 4.95
N PRO A 157 -2.31 -22.49 4.68
CA PRO A 157 -2.45 -21.58 3.53
C PRO A 157 -1.47 -20.41 3.60
N TRP A 158 -1.39 -19.74 4.76
CA TRP A 158 -0.47 -18.62 4.98
C TRP A 158 1.00 -19.03 4.85
N VAL A 159 1.39 -20.19 5.41
CA VAL A 159 2.76 -20.70 5.32
C VAL A 159 3.13 -21.01 3.87
N LEU A 160 2.24 -21.68 3.12
CA LEU A 160 2.50 -21.99 1.72
C LEU A 160 2.56 -20.73 0.86
N ASP A 161 1.69 -19.75 1.12
CA ASP A 161 1.69 -18.47 0.42
C ASP A 161 2.99 -17.71 0.63
N LEU A 162 3.48 -17.66 1.87
CA LEU A 162 4.75 -17.01 2.20
C LEU A 162 5.92 -17.66 1.43
N ARG A 163 5.87 -18.98 1.28
CA ARG A 163 6.92 -19.75 0.59
C ARG A 163 6.92 -19.59 -0.92
N MET A 164 5.84 -19.09 -1.53
CA MET A 164 5.85 -18.77 -2.95
C MET A 164 6.85 -17.67 -3.29
N ASP A 165 7.25 -16.84 -2.31
CA ASP A 165 8.27 -15.82 -2.47
C ASP A 165 9.70 -16.40 -2.43
N LYS A 166 9.91 -17.58 -1.83
CA LYS A 166 11.23 -18.21 -1.63
C LYS A 166 12.08 -18.34 -2.92
N PRO A 167 11.56 -18.78 -4.07
CA PRO A 167 12.37 -18.89 -5.29
C PRO A 167 12.90 -17.55 -5.81
N TYR A 168 12.31 -16.43 -5.36
CA TYR A 168 12.61 -15.08 -5.79
C TYR A 168 13.36 -14.27 -4.71
N GLN A 169 13.64 -14.88 -3.56
CA GLN A 169 14.46 -14.31 -2.50
C GLN A 169 15.94 -14.42 -2.87
N LEU A 170 16.67 -13.32 -2.70
CA LEU A 170 18.11 -13.27 -2.92
C LEU A 170 18.84 -13.62 -1.62
N GLU A 171 20.15 -13.83 -1.72
CA GLU A 171 21.01 -13.97 -0.55
C GLU A 171 20.96 -12.73 0.35
N ASP A 172 21.02 -12.92 1.68
CA ASP A 172 20.78 -11.87 2.68
C ASP A 172 21.53 -10.55 2.43
N ARG A 173 22.80 -10.63 2.04
CA ARG A 173 23.63 -9.44 1.77
C ARG A 173 23.19 -8.69 0.53
N VAL A 174 22.65 -9.38 -0.47
CA VAL A 174 22.11 -8.78 -1.69
C VAL A 174 20.74 -8.17 -1.40
N GLU A 175 19.87 -8.85 -0.64
CA GLU A 175 18.60 -8.27 -0.16
C GLU A 175 18.84 -6.96 0.61
N GLN A 176 19.80 -6.98 1.55
CA GLN A 176 20.21 -5.80 2.31
C GLN A 176 20.67 -4.68 1.37
N LEU A 177 21.52 -4.97 0.39
CA LEU A 177 22.00 -3.99 -0.57
C LEU A 177 20.86 -3.38 -1.39
N PHE A 178 19.93 -4.20 -1.91
CA PHE A 178 18.76 -3.72 -2.63
C PHE A 178 17.89 -2.80 -1.76
N HIS A 179 17.69 -3.16 -0.49
CA HIS A 179 16.94 -2.35 0.45
C HIS A 179 17.60 -0.99 0.70
N GLU A 180 18.89 -0.97 1.07
CA GLU A 180 19.65 0.26 1.30
C GLU A 180 19.69 1.17 0.06
N LYS A 181 19.89 0.58 -1.13
CA LYS A 181 19.88 1.32 -2.39
C LYS A 181 18.50 1.81 -2.79
N SER A 182 17.42 1.17 -2.36
CA SER A 182 16.06 1.57 -2.76
C SER A 182 15.72 3.02 -2.36
N VAL A 183 16.29 3.52 -1.25
CA VAL A 183 16.10 4.89 -0.74
C VAL A 183 16.71 5.93 -1.68
N THR A 184 17.91 5.65 -2.20
CA THR A 184 18.65 6.55 -3.11
C THR A 184 18.40 6.25 -4.59
N GLY A 185 17.81 5.09 -4.90
CA GLY A 185 17.35 4.66 -6.22
C GLY A 185 15.87 4.96 -6.40
N ARG A 186 15.04 3.91 -6.53
CA ARG A 186 13.61 4.03 -6.88
C ARG A 186 12.83 5.08 -6.06
N ALA A 187 13.07 5.17 -4.75
CA ALA A 187 12.32 6.09 -3.88
C ALA A 187 12.67 7.56 -4.17
N ALA A 188 13.92 7.86 -4.51
CA ALA A 188 14.34 9.20 -4.89
C ALA A 188 13.71 9.62 -6.24
N TRP A 189 13.60 8.70 -7.21
CA TRP A 189 12.96 8.96 -8.49
C TRP A 189 11.45 9.15 -8.39
N ASN A 190 10.78 8.36 -7.54
CA ASN A 190 9.36 8.58 -7.22
C ASN A 190 9.16 9.95 -6.57
N ARG A 191 9.99 10.32 -5.59
CA ARG A 191 9.92 11.65 -4.97
C ARG A 191 10.12 12.78 -5.99
N LEU A 192 11.09 12.63 -6.90
CA LEU A 192 11.32 13.60 -7.97
C LEU A 192 10.07 13.76 -8.85
N PHE A 193 9.40 12.65 -9.20
CA PHE A 193 8.14 12.69 -9.94
C PHE A 193 7.07 13.45 -9.17
N ASP A 194 6.84 13.09 -7.91
CA ASP A 194 5.79 13.66 -7.06
C ASP A 194 5.99 15.16 -6.86
N GLU A 195 7.22 15.58 -6.53
CA GLU A 195 7.59 16.99 -6.37
C GLU A 195 7.42 17.76 -7.68
N THR A 196 7.88 17.19 -8.80
CA THR A 196 7.75 17.83 -10.12
C THR A 196 6.29 18.02 -10.49
N ILE A 197 5.45 16.98 -10.37
CA ILE A 197 4.02 17.04 -10.67
C ILE A 197 3.30 18.05 -9.77
N SER A 198 3.62 18.07 -8.47
CA SER A 198 2.99 19.00 -7.51
C SER A 198 3.34 20.47 -7.78
N ASP A 199 4.53 20.75 -8.31
CA ASP A 199 4.97 22.11 -8.63
C ASP A 199 4.39 22.62 -9.95
N LEU A 200 3.95 21.73 -10.86
CA LEU A 200 3.37 22.12 -12.13
C LEU A 200 2.21 23.10 -11.96
N ARG A 201 2.16 24.07 -12.88
CA ARG A 201 1.06 25.00 -13.02
C ARG A 201 0.58 25.01 -14.45
N PHE A 202 -0.72 25.14 -14.61
CA PHE A 202 -1.41 25.05 -15.89
C PHE A 202 -2.10 26.38 -16.17
N ASP A 203 -1.75 26.99 -17.29
CA ASP A 203 -2.32 28.27 -17.68
C ASP A 203 -3.63 28.02 -18.44
N LEU A 204 -4.74 28.46 -17.86
CA LEU A 204 -6.07 28.35 -18.43
C LEU A 204 -6.69 29.75 -18.49
N ASP A 205 -6.78 30.30 -19.71
CA ASP A 205 -7.17 31.69 -19.97
C ASP A 205 -6.30 32.71 -19.19
N LYS A 206 -6.79 33.25 -18.08
CA LYS A 206 -6.05 34.21 -17.21
C LYS A 206 -5.73 33.64 -15.83
N GLU A 207 -6.06 32.37 -15.60
CA GLU A 207 -5.83 31.68 -14.34
C GLU A 207 -4.63 30.75 -14.46
N ARG A 208 -3.86 30.66 -13.37
CA ARG A 208 -2.75 29.72 -13.24
C ARG A 208 -3.12 28.71 -12.17
N LEU A 209 -3.47 27.51 -12.61
CA LEU A 209 -4.13 26.49 -11.80
C LEU A 209 -3.18 25.37 -11.39
N THR A 210 -3.51 24.66 -10.32
CA THR A 210 -2.88 23.39 -9.96
C THR A 210 -3.40 22.25 -10.84
N LEU A 211 -2.76 21.07 -10.78
CA LEU A 211 -3.20 19.88 -11.54
C LEU A 211 -4.66 19.53 -11.24
N GLU A 212 -5.03 19.39 -9.96
CA GLU A 212 -6.39 18.99 -9.55
C GLU A 212 -7.45 20.01 -9.97
N GLN A 213 -7.15 21.31 -9.84
CA GLN A 213 -8.05 22.37 -10.32
C GLN A 213 -8.27 22.28 -11.83
N THR A 214 -7.21 21.96 -12.59
CA THR A 214 -7.28 21.83 -14.05
C THR A 214 -8.03 20.56 -14.47
N LEU A 215 -7.79 19.43 -13.80
CA LEU A 215 -8.55 18.18 -13.99
C LEU A 215 -10.03 18.37 -13.66
N HIS A 216 -10.37 19.17 -12.66
CA HIS A 216 -11.77 19.51 -12.38
C HIS A 216 -12.44 20.22 -13.57
N ARG A 217 -11.71 21.10 -14.28
CA ARG A 217 -12.24 21.77 -15.49
C ARG A 217 -12.49 20.81 -16.66
N MET A 218 -11.88 19.63 -16.68
CA MET A 218 -12.17 18.57 -17.66
C MET A 218 -13.57 17.97 -17.51
N GLN A 219 -14.27 18.26 -16.42
CA GLN A 219 -15.64 17.80 -16.16
C GLN A 219 -16.68 18.92 -16.30
N ASP A 220 -16.27 20.11 -16.74
CA ASP A 220 -17.19 21.24 -16.92
C ASP A 220 -18.29 20.90 -17.95
N ALA A 221 -19.47 21.49 -17.78
CA ALA A 221 -20.59 21.30 -18.71
C ALA A 221 -20.26 21.90 -20.09
N ASP A 222 -19.49 23.00 -20.13
CA ASP A 222 -19.06 23.65 -21.36
C ASP A 222 -17.92 22.88 -22.04
N GLY A 223 -18.13 22.51 -23.30
CA GLY A 223 -17.13 21.79 -24.10
C GLY A 223 -15.88 22.62 -24.42
N ASP A 224 -15.99 23.94 -24.52
CA ASP A 224 -14.82 24.79 -24.78
C ASP A 224 -13.90 24.86 -23.57
N VAL A 225 -14.47 24.93 -22.36
CA VAL A 225 -13.72 24.87 -21.09
C VAL A 225 -12.95 23.55 -20.98
N ARG A 226 -13.62 22.42 -21.26
CA ARG A 226 -12.97 21.10 -21.26
C ARG A 226 -11.82 21.03 -22.28
N ARG A 227 -12.04 21.52 -23.50
CA ARG A 227 -11.02 21.54 -24.56
C ARG A 227 -9.79 22.34 -24.13
N LYS A 228 -9.98 23.58 -23.64
CA LYS A 228 -8.87 24.43 -23.18
C LYS A 228 -8.12 23.81 -22.00
N ALA A 229 -8.82 23.18 -21.06
CA ALA A 229 -8.19 22.47 -19.95
C ALA A 229 -7.32 21.30 -20.44
N ALA A 230 -7.82 20.51 -21.41
CA ALA A 230 -7.06 19.42 -22.02
C ALA A 230 -5.81 19.94 -22.75
N GLU A 231 -5.93 21.03 -23.50
CA GLU A 231 -4.81 21.68 -24.20
C GLU A 231 -3.76 22.24 -23.23
N ALA A 232 -4.19 22.86 -22.13
CA ALA A 232 -3.29 23.35 -21.08
C ALA A 232 -2.52 22.21 -20.41
N LEU A 233 -3.19 21.10 -20.05
CA LEU A 233 -2.55 19.89 -19.54
C LEU A 233 -1.52 19.35 -20.54
N ALA A 234 -1.93 19.19 -21.79
CA ALA A 234 -1.07 18.63 -22.84
C ALA A 234 0.18 19.50 -23.08
N ALA A 235 0.03 20.83 -23.14
CA ALA A 235 1.15 21.76 -23.33
C ALA A 235 2.16 21.64 -22.18
N THR A 236 1.70 21.78 -20.93
CA THR A 236 2.58 21.72 -19.75
C THR A 236 3.26 20.35 -19.62
N PHE A 237 2.55 19.24 -19.87
CA PHE A 237 3.17 17.92 -19.83
C PHE A 237 4.19 17.72 -20.96
N ASN A 238 3.93 18.26 -22.15
CA ASN A 238 4.86 18.19 -23.28
C ASN A 238 6.16 18.97 -22.98
N ASP A 239 6.06 20.13 -22.34
CA ASP A 239 7.23 20.91 -21.91
C ASP A 239 8.11 20.15 -20.90
N ASN A 240 7.50 19.25 -20.13
CA ASN A 240 8.18 18.41 -19.11
C ASN A 240 8.48 16.98 -19.59
N LEU A 241 8.22 16.67 -20.87
CA LEU A 241 8.28 15.32 -21.42
C LEU A 241 9.64 14.65 -21.19
N ARG A 242 10.73 15.41 -21.31
CA ARG A 242 12.10 14.89 -21.11
C ARG A 242 12.32 14.41 -19.68
N THR A 243 11.85 15.15 -18.68
CA THR A 243 11.99 14.81 -17.27
C THR A 243 11.19 13.56 -16.96
N PHE A 244 9.91 13.52 -17.34
CA PHE A 244 9.07 12.34 -17.11
C PHE A 244 9.58 11.10 -17.84
N THR A 245 10.06 11.25 -19.08
CA THR A 245 10.67 10.14 -19.82
C THR A 245 11.89 9.58 -19.08
N LEU A 246 12.78 10.45 -18.57
CA LEU A 246 13.95 10.01 -17.81
C LEU A 246 13.56 9.28 -16.52
N VAL A 247 12.59 9.81 -15.78
CA VAL A 247 12.07 9.18 -14.56
C VAL A 247 11.51 7.79 -14.87
N THR A 248 10.58 7.69 -15.83
CA THR A 248 9.93 6.42 -16.18
C THR A 248 10.93 5.39 -16.68
N ASN A 249 11.86 5.78 -17.56
CA ASN A 249 12.88 4.86 -18.08
C ASN A 249 13.83 4.37 -16.98
N THR A 250 14.18 5.24 -16.02
CA THR A 250 15.06 4.86 -14.91
C THR A 250 14.36 3.88 -13.97
N LEU A 251 13.09 4.15 -13.62
CA LEU A 251 12.28 3.23 -12.80
C LEU A 251 12.02 1.89 -13.51
N ALA A 252 11.76 1.92 -14.82
CA ALA A 252 11.61 0.71 -15.62
C ALA A 252 12.91 -0.13 -15.63
N LYS A 253 14.07 0.53 -15.74
CA LYS A 253 15.36 -0.16 -15.70
C LYS A 253 15.70 -0.71 -14.32
N ASP A 254 15.43 0.06 -13.26
CA ASP A 254 15.58 -0.40 -11.86
C ASP A 254 14.72 -1.65 -11.60
N LYS A 255 13.45 -1.61 -12.04
CA LYS A 255 12.55 -2.76 -11.96
C LYS A 255 13.07 -3.97 -12.75
N GLU A 256 13.50 -3.79 -14.01
CA GLU A 256 14.05 -4.90 -14.81
C GLU A 256 15.27 -5.54 -14.14
N ILE A 257 16.17 -4.72 -13.57
CA ILE A 257 17.34 -5.23 -12.85
C ILE A 257 16.87 -6.08 -11.66
N SER A 258 15.98 -5.56 -10.82
CA SER A 258 15.42 -6.30 -9.68
C SER A 258 14.76 -7.62 -10.12
N ASP A 259 13.90 -7.56 -11.14
CA ASP A 259 13.17 -8.72 -11.65
C ASP A 259 14.13 -9.80 -12.16
N ARG A 260 15.17 -9.42 -12.91
CA ARG A 260 16.19 -10.34 -13.44
C ARG A 260 17.01 -11.00 -12.34
N TRP A 261 17.41 -10.25 -11.31
CA TRP A 261 18.14 -10.82 -10.17
C TRP A 261 17.28 -11.83 -9.42
N ARG A 262 15.98 -11.54 -9.28
CA ARG A 262 15.02 -12.41 -8.60
C ARG A 262 14.53 -13.58 -9.45
N GLY A 263 14.83 -13.61 -10.75
CA GLY A 263 14.43 -14.70 -11.65
C GLY A 263 12.98 -14.61 -12.14
N PHE A 264 12.35 -13.43 -12.09
CA PHE A 264 11.05 -13.22 -12.72
C PHE A 264 11.16 -13.24 -14.24
N ALA A 265 10.26 -13.95 -14.92
CA ALA A 265 10.30 -14.13 -16.37
C ALA A 265 9.59 -12.98 -17.12
N ASP A 266 8.52 -12.45 -16.54
CA ASP A 266 7.74 -11.34 -17.07
C ASP A 266 7.66 -10.18 -16.08
N ILE A 267 7.49 -8.98 -16.62
CA ILE A 267 7.42 -7.74 -15.83
C ILE A 267 6.28 -7.74 -14.79
N ALA A 268 5.21 -8.50 -15.02
CA ALA A 268 4.07 -8.57 -14.13
C ALA A 268 4.18 -9.68 -13.07
N ASP A 269 5.12 -10.62 -13.19
CA ASP A 269 5.21 -11.78 -12.29
C ASP A 269 5.35 -11.38 -10.83
N SER A 270 6.22 -10.41 -10.53
CA SER A 270 6.39 -9.92 -9.16
C SER A 270 5.10 -9.31 -8.60
N ARG A 271 4.23 -8.74 -9.45
CA ARG A 271 2.90 -8.23 -9.04
C ARG A 271 1.85 -9.32 -8.95
N HIS A 272 1.88 -10.31 -9.84
CA HIS A 272 1.03 -11.50 -9.76
C HIS A 272 1.26 -12.23 -8.45
N LEU A 273 2.52 -12.49 -8.13
CA LEU A 273 2.94 -13.10 -6.87
C LEU A 273 2.48 -12.24 -5.69
N ALA A 274 2.85 -10.94 -5.65
CA ALA A 274 2.50 -10.07 -4.52
C ALA A 274 0.99 -9.95 -4.25
N ASN A 275 0.15 -9.98 -5.30
CA ASN A 275 -1.30 -9.92 -5.17
C ASN A 275 -1.96 -11.29 -5.04
N ARG A 276 -1.19 -12.39 -5.12
CA ARG A 276 -1.70 -13.77 -5.16
C ARG A 276 -2.71 -14.00 -6.29
N VAL A 277 -2.43 -13.42 -7.46
CA VAL A 277 -3.27 -13.53 -8.66
C VAL A 277 -2.51 -14.22 -9.77
N GLU A 278 -3.08 -15.31 -10.29
CA GLU A 278 -2.53 -16.06 -11.41
C GLU A 278 -2.49 -15.21 -12.69
N ARG A 279 -1.42 -15.35 -13.46
CA ARG A 279 -1.23 -14.64 -14.74
C ARG A 279 -2.45 -14.80 -15.68
N GLY A 280 -2.95 -16.02 -15.81
CA GLY A 280 -4.07 -16.33 -16.72
C GLY A 280 -5.33 -15.51 -16.41
N VAL A 281 -5.57 -15.16 -15.14
CA VAL A 281 -6.71 -14.32 -14.73
C VAL A 281 -6.52 -12.89 -15.23
N VAL A 282 -5.32 -12.33 -15.08
CA VAL A 282 -5.02 -10.97 -15.54
C VAL A 282 -5.04 -10.89 -17.07
N ASP A 283 -4.48 -11.89 -17.75
CA ASP A 283 -4.48 -11.97 -19.20
C ASP A 283 -5.90 -12.11 -19.76
N ALA A 284 -6.76 -12.89 -19.10
CA ALA A 284 -8.17 -13.02 -19.46
C ALA A 284 -8.91 -11.69 -19.34
N LEU A 285 -8.70 -10.94 -18.25
CA LEU A 285 -9.29 -9.61 -18.07
C LEU A 285 -8.81 -8.65 -19.16
N ALA A 286 -7.51 -8.56 -19.40
CA ALA A 286 -6.94 -7.67 -20.41
C ALA A 286 -7.47 -8.01 -21.82
N SER A 287 -7.57 -9.31 -22.13
CA SER A 287 -8.09 -9.79 -23.42
C SER A 287 -9.59 -9.48 -23.57
N ALA A 288 -10.40 -9.70 -22.53
CA ALA A 288 -11.82 -9.39 -22.54
C ALA A 288 -12.08 -7.90 -22.76
N VAL A 289 -11.30 -7.03 -22.10
CA VAL A 289 -11.37 -5.56 -22.27
C VAL A 289 -10.99 -5.16 -23.69
N ARG A 290 -9.88 -5.65 -24.24
CA ARG A 290 -9.45 -5.35 -25.62
C ARG A 290 -10.48 -5.82 -26.66
N ASN A 291 -11.05 -7.02 -26.48
CA ASN A 291 -12.10 -7.54 -27.35
C ASN A 291 -13.39 -6.71 -27.28
N ALA A 292 -13.61 -5.98 -26.19
CA ALA A 292 -14.74 -5.08 -26.02
C ALA A 292 -14.50 -3.67 -26.58
N TYR A 293 -13.27 -3.28 -26.96
CA TYR A 293 -12.97 -1.95 -27.50
C TYR A 293 -13.90 -1.51 -28.63
N PRO A 294 -14.30 -2.37 -29.61
CA PRO A 294 -15.25 -1.95 -30.65
C PRO A 294 -16.64 -1.54 -30.13
N ARG A 295 -17.00 -1.92 -28.89
CA ARG A 295 -18.29 -1.60 -28.24
C ARG A 295 -18.19 -0.45 -27.25
N LEU A 296 -16.98 0.02 -26.93
CA LEU A 296 -16.74 1.09 -25.98
C LEU A 296 -16.38 2.35 -26.76
N SER A 297 -17.16 3.42 -26.60
CA SER A 297 -16.84 4.72 -27.19
C SER A 297 -15.51 5.21 -26.64
N HIS A 298 -14.53 5.39 -27.51
CA HIS A 298 -13.25 6.06 -27.24
C HIS A 298 -13.36 7.53 -27.64
#